data_AF-A0A7W4VW60-F1
#
_entry.id   AF-A0A7W4VW60-F1
#
_cell.length_a   1.000
_cell.length_b   1.000
_cell.length_c   1.000
_cell.angle_alpha   90.00
_cell.angle_beta   90.00
_cell.angle_gamma   90.00
#
_symmetry.space_group_name_H-M   'P 1'
#
loop_
_entity.id
_entity.type
_entity.pdbx_description
1 polymer ?
#
loop_
_entity_poly.entity_id
_entity_poly.type
_entity_poly.pdbx_seq_one_letter_code
_entity_poly.pdbx_strand_id
1 'polypeptide(L)'
;MCALLAVRGAFGGPVDLVMSGINPGTNMGPSVLHSGTVGAVVTAANFGVPGLAVSMDAEEHAPDEIFDSAASWALFVLDNTDLGGPPRAMSLNVPGLPASEVKGVRATGLDATPGFRAAGVRTVEPLASGGRLVSFVYEPVERRLDADGDVAAVRSGWASLSWLTSISADEAPRGAWREGRPTSLV
;
A
#
# COMPACT_ATOMS: atom_id res chain seq x y z
N MET A 1 -12.12 -6.22 -4.16
CA MET A 1 -13.07 -7.11 -4.85
C MET A 1 -12.68 -7.42 -6.30
N CYS A 2 -12.30 -6.43 -7.12
CA CYS A 2 -11.94 -6.68 -8.53
C CYS A 2 -10.85 -7.74 -8.70
N ALA A 3 -9.73 -7.61 -7.97
CA ALA A 3 -8.64 -8.58 -8.00
C ALA A 3 -9.10 -9.99 -7.59
N LEU A 4 -9.89 -10.11 -6.52
CA LEU A 4 -10.45 -11.39 -6.07
C LEU A 4 -11.28 -12.06 -7.17
N LEU A 5 -12.19 -11.34 -7.81
CA LEU A 5 -13.03 -11.92 -8.86
C LEU A 5 -12.18 -12.36 -10.06
N ALA A 6 -11.19 -11.56 -10.45
CA ALA A 6 -10.27 -11.89 -11.52
C ALA A 6 -9.50 -13.19 -11.24
N VAL A 7 -8.84 -13.30 -10.08
CA VAL A 7 -8.09 -14.52 -9.70
C VAL A 7 -8.98 -15.73 -9.44
N ARG A 8 -10.30 -15.53 -9.31
CA ARG A 8 -11.31 -16.60 -9.22
C ARG A 8 -11.96 -16.95 -10.57
N GLY A 9 -11.40 -16.47 -11.68
CA GLY A 9 -11.76 -16.92 -13.01
C GLY A 9 -12.91 -16.14 -13.66
N ALA A 10 -13.21 -14.92 -13.20
CA ALA A 10 -14.24 -14.08 -13.83
C ALA A 10 -14.01 -13.84 -15.33
N PHE A 11 -12.78 -14.01 -15.81
CA PHE A 11 -12.39 -13.84 -17.22
C PHE A 11 -12.06 -15.16 -17.94
N GLY A 12 -12.40 -16.32 -17.35
CA GLY A 12 -12.28 -17.65 -17.97
C GLY A 12 -10.87 -18.25 -18.04
N GLY A 13 -9.82 -17.43 -18.12
CA GLY A 13 -8.42 -17.86 -18.08
C GLY A 13 -7.75 -17.69 -16.71
N PRO A 14 -6.59 -18.32 -16.47
CA PRO A 14 -5.75 -18.04 -15.31
C PRO A 14 -5.20 -16.61 -15.36
N VAL A 15 -4.97 -16.02 -14.18
CA VAL A 15 -4.32 -14.72 -14.04
C VAL A 15 -2.90 -14.97 -13.53
N ASP A 16 -1.90 -14.57 -14.31
CA ASP A 16 -0.49 -14.79 -13.96
C ASP A 16 0.09 -13.68 -13.07
N LEU A 17 -0.50 -12.47 -13.14
CA LEU A 17 -0.07 -11.29 -12.40
C LEU A 17 -1.26 -10.35 -12.19
N VAL A 18 -1.32 -9.71 -11.02
CA VAL A 18 -2.23 -8.58 -10.78
C VAL A 18 -1.43 -7.29 -10.61
N MET A 19 -1.68 -6.31 -11.46
CA MET A 19 -1.17 -4.94 -11.29
C MET A 19 -2.27 -4.02 -10.77
N SER A 20 -1.92 -3.10 -9.89
CA SER A 20 -2.84 -2.08 -9.39
C SER A 20 -2.15 -0.73 -9.32
N GLY A 21 -2.74 0.30 -9.93
CA GLY A 21 -2.14 1.62 -10.08
C GLY A 21 -2.48 2.24 -11.43
N ILE A 22 -1.81 3.32 -11.85
CA ILE A 22 -0.78 4.06 -11.09
C ILE A 22 -1.49 5.03 -10.14
N ASN A 23 -1.21 4.91 -8.84
CA ASN A 23 -1.82 5.77 -7.83
C ASN A 23 -1.07 7.12 -7.72
N PRO A 24 -1.71 8.28 -7.99
CA PRO A 24 -1.14 9.57 -7.66
C PRO A 24 -1.21 9.76 -6.14
N GLY A 25 -0.06 9.63 -5.50
CA GLY A 25 0.08 9.61 -4.05
C GLY A 25 0.79 8.33 -3.59
N THR A 26 1.78 8.49 -2.74
CA THR A 26 2.61 7.36 -2.30
C THR A 26 1.89 6.47 -1.30
N ASN A 27 2.14 5.17 -1.39
CA ASN A 27 1.75 4.16 -0.41
C ASN A 27 3.02 3.64 0.28
N MET A 28 3.53 4.43 1.22
CA MET A 28 4.77 4.19 1.97
C MET A 28 4.51 4.15 3.48
N GLY A 29 5.34 3.39 4.19
CA GLY A 29 5.25 3.22 5.63
C GLY A 29 3.86 2.77 6.09
N PRO A 30 3.28 3.39 7.13
CA PRO A 30 1.98 2.96 7.67
C PRO A 30 0.79 3.14 6.71
N SER A 31 0.91 4.03 5.71
CA SER A 31 -0.18 4.29 4.76
C SER A 31 -0.52 3.09 3.88
N VAL A 32 0.43 2.16 3.71
CA VAL A 32 0.27 0.90 2.97
C VAL A 32 -0.94 0.11 3.45
N LEU A 33 -1.24 0.13 4.76
CA LEU A 33 -2.34 -0.62 5.37
C LEU A 33 -3.73 -0.14 4.94
N HIS A 34 -3.85 1.10 4.46
CA HIS A 34 -5.12 1.72 4.09
C HIS A 34 -5.29 1.86 2.58
N SER A 35 -4.31 1.38 1.81
CA SER A 35 -4.28 1.55 0.37
C SER A 35 -5.12 0.49 -0.35
N GLY A 36 -6.10 0.93 -1.14
CA GLY A 36 -6.84 0.05 -2.05
C GLY A 36 -5.93 -0.54 -3.16
N THR A 37 -4.95 0.25 -3.61
CA THR A 37 -3.94 -0.14 -4.61
C THR A 37 -3.11 -1.31 -4.11
N VAL A 38 -2.59 -1.20 -2.88
CA VAL A 38 -1.88 -2.31 -2.23
C VAL A 38 -2.82 -3.46 -1.89
N GLY A 39 -4.03 -3.17 -1.40
CA GLY A 39 -5.02 -4.17 -1.03
C GLY A 39 -5.39 -5.11 -2.19
N ALA A 40 -5.42 -4.60 -3.41
CA ALA A 40 -5.67 -5.41 -4.61
C ALA A 40 -4.59 -6.49 -4.82
N VAL A 41 -3.31 -6.13 -4.66
CA VAL A 41 -2.19 -7.06 -4.90
C VAL A 41 -1.92 -7.98 -3.71
N VAL A 42 -2.17 -7.52 -2.48
CA VAL A 42 -2.20 -8.40 -1.29
C VAL A 42 -3.30 -9.45 -1.45
N THR A 43 -4.48 -9.04 -1.92
CA THR A 43 -5.57 -9.98 -2.23
C THR A 43 -5.13 -11.02 -3.26
N ALA A 44 -4.49 -10.60 -4.35
CA ALA A 44 -4.00 -11.53 -5.37
C ALA A 44 -2.99 -12.55 -4.79
N ALA A 45 -2.01 -12.07 -4.03
CA ALA A 45 -0.98 -12.91 -3.42
C ALA A 45 -1.56 -13.94 -2.45
N ASN A 46 -2.55 -13.53 -1.64
CA ASN A 46 -3.32 -14.43 -0.77
C ASN A 46 -4.07 -15.54 -1.52
N PHE A 47 -4.31 -15.39 -2.83
CA PHE A 47 -4.98 -16.37 -3.68
C PHE A 47 -4.06 -17.06 -4.68
N GLY A 48 -2.74 -16.98 -4.50
CA GLY A 48 -1.80 -17.72 -5.34
C GLY A 48 -1.22 -16.95 -6.52
N VAL A 49 -1.54 -15.66 -6.68
CA VAL A 49 -1.15 -14.86 -7.85
C VAL A 49 -0.25 -13.70 -7.40
N PRO A 50 0.98 -13.56 -7.90
CA PRO A 50 1.83 -12.42 -7.54
C PRO A 50 1.18 -11.09 -7.96
N GLY A 51 1.56 -10.00 -7.31
CA GLY A 51 1.03 -8.70 -7.68
C GLY A 51 1.95 -7.52 -7.39
N LEU A 52 1.83 -6.48 -8.22
CA LEU A 52 2.60 -5.25 -8.15
C LEU A 52 1.67 -4.03 -8.03
N ALA A 53 1.70 -3.38 -6.87
CA ALA A 53 1.07 -2.08 -6.67
C ALA A 53 2.04 -1.00 -7.13
N VAL A 54 1.57 -0.04 -7.93
CA VAL A 54 2.36 1.06 -8.47
C VAL A 54 1.77 2.38 -8.01
N SER A 55 2.59 3.19 -7.35
CA SER A 55 2.24 4.51 -6.81
C SER A 55 3.34 5.50 -7.13
N MET A 56 3.02 6.79 -7.14
CA MET A 56 3.99 7.85 -7.41
C MET A 56 3.86 9.02 -6.42
N ASP A 57 4.97 9.69 -6.16
CA ASP A 57 5.04 10.90 -5.31
C ASP A 57 4.61 12.14 -6.10
N ALA A 58 3.33 12.15 -6.48
CA ALA A 58 2.72 13.22 -7.26
C ALA A 58 1.22 13.33 -6.97
N GLU A 59 0.64 14.48 -7.32
CA GLU A 59 -0.80 14.75 -7.18
C GLU A 59 -1.61 14.18 -8.35
N GLU A 60 -2.93 14.12 -8.20
CA GLU A 60 -3.85 13.53 -9.19
C GLU A 60 -3.78 14.19 -10.58
N HIS A 61 -3.41 15.46 -10.63
CA HIS A 61 -3.29 16.25 -11.86
C HIS A 61 -1.84 16.43 -12.33
N ALA A 62 -0.94 15.51 -11.94
CA ALA A 62 0.43 15.52 -12.42
C ALA A 62 0.50 15.40 -13.95
N PRO A 63 1.54 15.94 -14.60
CA PRO A 63 1.75 15.78 -16.05
C PRO A 63 1.86 14.30 -16.46
N ASP A 64 1.42 13.98 -17.68
CA ASP A 64 1.50 12.63 -18.26
C ASP A 64 2.92 12.03 -18.18
N GLU A 65 3.96 12.86 -18.35
CA GLU A 65 5.37 12.45 -18.23
C GLU A 65 5.70 11.80 -16.87
N ILE A 66 5.03 12.21 -15.80
CA ILE A 66 5.23 11.64 -14.46
C ILE A 66 4.54 10.28 -14.35
N PHE A 67 3.36 10.12 -14.97
CA PHE A 67 2.72 8.81 -15.09
C PHE A 67 3.54 7.85 -15.96
N ASP A 68 4.07 8.34 -17.09
CA ASP A 68 4.95 7.59 -17.98
C ASP A 68 6.24 7.16 -17.27
N SER A 69 6.77 8.02 -16.39
CA SER A 69 7.90 7.69 -15.53
C SER A 69 7.58 6.50 -14.61
N ALA A 70 6.46 6.56 -13.89
CA ALA A 70 6.04 5.48 -13.01
C ALA A 70 5.73 4.17 -13.76
N ALA A 71 5.15 4.26 -14.97
CA ALA A 71 4.93 3.11 -15.84
C ALA A 71 6.26 2.48 -16.29
N SER A 72 7.23 3.30 -16.69
CA SER A 72 8.55 2.84 -17.14
C SER A 72 9.29 2.09 -16.03
N TRP A 73 9.26 2.60 -14.80
CA TRP A 73 9.87 1.93 -13.66
C TRP A 73 9.12 0.67 -13.23
N ALA A 74 7.80 0.62 -13.39
CA ALA A 74 7.03 -0.60 -13.17
C ALA A 74 7.43 -1.71 -14.15
N LEU A 75 7.57 -1.38 -15.44
CA LEU A 75 8.04 -2.32 -16.46
C LEU A 75 9.47 -2.80 -16.15
N PHE A 76 10.37 -1.88 -15.81
CA PHE A 76 11.72 -2.23 -15.38
C PHE A 76 11.71 -3.24 -14.20
N VAL A 77 10.86 -3.01 -13.19
CA VAL A 77 10.72 -3.94 -12.06
C VAL A 77 10.23 -5.31 -12.52
N LEU A 78 9.22 -5.37 -13.38
CA LEU A 78 8.68 -6.64 -13.89
C LEU A 78 9.71 -7.43 -14.70
N ASP A 79 10.47 -6.76 -15.57
CA ASP A 79 11.50 -7.39 -16.39
C ASP A 79 12.69 -7.90 -15.56
N ASN A 80 12.90 -7.34 -14.36
CA ASN A 80 14.05 -7.65 -13.50
C ASN A 80 13.65 -8.39 -12.21
N THR A 81 12.40 -8.83 -12.08
CA THR A 81 11.93 -9.59 -10.92
C THR A 81 11.51 -10.98 -11.35
N ASP A 82 12.13 -12.00 -10.76
CA ASP A 82 11.62 -13.37 -10.88
C ASP A 82 10.32 -13.48 -10.09
N LEU A 83 9.21 -13.62 -10.81
CA LEU A 83 7.89 -13.88 -10.24
C LEU A 83 7.68 -15.36 -9.91
N GLY A 84 8.69 -16.20 -10.18
CA GLY A 84 8.75 -17.59 -9.74
C GLY A 84 8.90 -17.71 -8.21
N GLY A 85 8.32 -18.77 -7.67
CA GLY A 85 8.31 -19.04 -6.22
C GLY A 85 6.99 -18.67 -5.55
N PRO A 86 6.96 -18.55 -4.21
CA PRO A 86 5.73 -18.22 -3.49
C PRO A 86 5.18 -16.86 -3.95
N PRO A 87 3.87 -16.73 -4.21
CA PRO A 87 3.27 -15.46 -4.63
C PRO A 87 3.56 -14.36 -3.62
N ARG A 88 4.03 -13.21 -4.11
CA ARG A 88 4.33 -12.04 -3.27
C ARG A 88 3.55 -10.82 -3.75
N ALA A 89 3.15 -10.00 -2.78
CA ALA A 89 2.68 -8.65 -3.05
C ALA A 89 3.87 -7.70 -2.99
N MET A 90 4.01 -6.83 -3.99
CA MET A 90 5.06 -5.83 -4.07
C MET A 90 4.44 -4.43 -4.14
N SER A 91 5.05 -3.46 -3.48
CA SER A 91 4.67 -2.05 -3.53
C SER A 91 5.82 -1.24 -4.12
N LEU A 92 5.60 -0.68 -5.31
CA LEU A 92 6.50 0.24 -5.97
C LEU A 92 6.02 1.68 -5.76
N ASN A 93 6.88 2.53 -5.18
CA ASN A 93 6.68 3.96 -5.09
C ASN A 93 7.76 4.68 -5.91
N VAL A 94 7.34 5.46 -6.91
CA VAL A 94 8.23 6.18 -7.82
C VAL A 94 8.24 7.67 -7.45
N PRO A 95 9.41 8.34 -7.40
CA PRO A 95 9.46 9.79 -7.25
C PRO A 95 8.67 10.49 -8.35
N GLY A 96 8.06 11.63 -8.06
CA GLY A 96 7.38 12.49 -9.04
C GLY A 96 8.35 13.23 -9.96
N LEU A 97 9.25 12.49 -10.62
CA LEU A 97 10.31 12.98 -11.50
C LEU A 97 10.21 12.31 -12.87
N PRO A 98 10.69 12.95 -13.95
CA PRO A 98 10.88 12.28 -15.24
C PRO A 98 11.71 11.00 -15.09
N ALA A 99 11.42 9.97 -15.90
CA ALA A 99 12.06 8.66 -15.78
C ALA A 99 13.60 8.72 -15.79
N SER A 100 14.17 9.63 -16.58
CA SER A 100 15.62 9.83 -16.71
C SER A 100 16.28 10.44 -15.47
N GLU A 101 15.50 11.06 -14.57
CA GLU A 101 15.99 11.71 -13.34
C GLU A 101 15.84 10.81 -12.11
N VAL A 102 15.06 9.75 -12.19
CA VAL A 102 14.99 8.72 -11.14
C VAL A 102 16.30 7.93 -11.14
N LYS A 103 16.96 7.87 -9.99
CA LYS A 103 18.33 7.33 -9.84
C LYS A 103 18.44 5.83 -10.03
N GLY A 104 17.32 5.12 -9.98
CA GLY A 104 17.25 3.66 -9.92
C GLY A 104 16.09 3.20 -9.03
N VAL A 105 15.94 1.88 -8.93
CA VAL A 105 15.03 1.22 -7.98
C VAL A 105 15.83 0.54 -6.86
N ARG A 106 15.34 0.60 -5.62
CA ARG A 106 15.93 -0.06 -4.45
C ARG A 106 14.91 -0.93 -3.74
N ALA A 107 15.35 -2.09 -3.28
CA ALA A 107 14.62 -2.86 -2.30
C ALA A 107 14.62 -2.10 -0.97
N THR A 108 13.45 -1.87 -0.37
CA THR A 108 13.30 -1.05 0.85
C THR A 108 12.39 -1.70 1.88
N GLY A 109 12.64 -1.41 3.16
CA GLY A 109 11.67 -1.65 4.23
C GLY A 109 10.56 -0.59 4.23
N LEU A 110 9.46 -0.88 4.91
CA LEU A 110 8.43 0.13 5.20
C LEU A 110 8.88 0.98 6.39
N ASP A 111 8.84 2.31 6.27
CA ASP A 111 9.03 3.19 7.42
C ASP A 111 7.98 2.90 8.51
N ALA A 112 8.40 2.78 9.76
CA ALA A 112 7.52 2.40 10.87
C ALA A 112 6.67 3.57 11.40
N THR A 113 7.06 4.82 11.14
CA THR A 113 6.49 5.97 11.85
C THR A 113 5.56 6.79 10.95
N PRO A 114 4.29 7.00 11.36
CA PRO A 114 3.39 7.91 10.65
C PRO A 114 3.97 9.32 10.60
N GLY A 115 3.91 9.98 9.44
CA GLY A 115 4.40 11.36 9.26
C GLY A 115 3.48 12.43 9.85
N PHE A 116 2.47 12.04 10.62
CA PHE A 116 1.50 12.94 11.22
C PHE A 116 1.08 12.42 12.59
N ARG A 117 0.59 13.35 13.43
CA ARG A 117 -0.12 13.02 14.67
C ARG A 117 -1.51 13.62 14.64
N ALA A 118 -2.45 12.98 15.32
CA ALA A 118 -3.73 13.61 15.63
C ALA A 118 -3.48 14.81 16.55
N ALA A 119 -3.93 15.99 16.13
CA ALA A 119 -3.83 17.25 16.88
C ALA A 119 -5.16 17.61 17.59
N GLY A 120 -6.24 16.90 17.27
CA GLY A 120 -7.51 17.01 17.98
C GLY A 120 -8.72 16.90 17.06
N VAL A 121 -9.86 17.41 17.55
CA VAL A 121 -11.11 17.53 16.81
C VAL A 121 -11.41 19.02 16.68
N ARG A 122 -11.59 19.51 15.44
CA ARG A 122 -11.84 20.94 15.18
C ARG A 122 -13.27 21.34 15.47
N THR A 123 -14.21 20.50 15.02
CA THR A 123 -15.62 20.85 14.97
C THR A 123 -16.48 19.62 15.16
N VAL A 124 -17.54 19.80 15.95
CA VAL A 124 -18.65 18.86 16.07
C VAL A 124 -19.94 19.61 15.79
N GLU A 125 -20.51 19.44 14.59
CA GLU A 125 -21.72 20.13 14.16
C GLU A 125 -22.94 19.19 14.21
N PRO A 126 -24.07 19.57 14.82
CA PRO A 126 -25.29 18.78 14.73
C PRO A 126 -25.84 18.83 13.30
N LEU A 127 -26.11 17.66 12.73
CA LEU A 127 -26.74 17.51 11.42
C LEU A 127 -28.26 17.51 11.60
N ALA A 128 -28.97 18.11 10.64
CA ALA A 128 -30.43 18.14 10.62
C ALA A 128 -31.08 16.74 10.66
N SER A 129 -30.36 15.71 10.21
CA SER A 129 -30.76 14.29 10.28
C SER A 129 -30.65 13.66 11.67
N GLY A 130 -30.26 14.42 12.71
CA GLY A 130 -30.06 13.92 14.07
C GLY A 130 -28.66 13.35 14.35
N GLY A 131 -27.70 13.55 13.44
CA GLY A 131 -26.30 13.13 13.57
C GLY A 131 -25.35 14.25 14.03
N ARG A 132 -24.04 13.96 14.08
CA ARG A 132 -22.99 14.96 14.27
C ARG A 132 -21.89 14.80 13.23
N LEU A 133 -21.48 15.88 12.60
CA LEU A 133 -20.28 15.94 11.76
C LEU A 133 -19.06 16.18 12.66
N VAL A 134 -18.07 15.28 12.63
CA VAL A 134 -16.83 15.38 13.41
C VAL A 134 -15.67 15.58 12.46
N SER A 135 -14.91 16.68 12.62
CA SER A 135 -13.71 16.96 11.83
C SER A 135 -12.44 16.71 12.63
N PHE A 136 -11.55 15.87 12.13
CA PHE A 136 -10.25 15.59 12.74
C PHE A 136 -9.18 16.58 12.25
N VAL A 137 -8.28 16.97 13.14
CA VAL A 137 -7.11 17.79 12.80
C VAL A 137 -5.86 16.93 12.95
N TYR A 138 -4.98 17.01 11.96
CA TYR A 138 -3.70 16.34 11.97
C TYR A 138 -2.60 17.37 11.75
N GLU A 139 -1.47 17.16 12.42
CA GLU A 139 -0.26 17.98 12.27
C GLU A 139 0.87 17.10 11.71
N PRO A 140 1.66 17.61 10.75
CA PRO A 140 2.89 16.96 10.35
C PRO A 140 3.83 16.78 11.55
N VAL A 141 4.50 15.65 11.63
CA VAL A 141 5.54 15.39 12.63
C VAL A 141 6.87 15.24 11.92
N GLU A 142 7.87 15.98 12.39
CA GLU A 142 9.23 15.81 11.91
C GLU A 142 9.74 14.43 12.33
N ARG A 143 10.19 13.64 11.35
CA ARG A 143 10.58 12.25 11.56
C ARG A 143 12.02 12.03 11.16
N ARG A 144 12.73 11.27 11.98
CA ARG A 144 13.99 10.65 11.57
C ARG A 144 13.62 9.47 10.67
N LEU A 145 13.85 9.64 9.38
CA LEU A 145 13.63 8.59 8.41
C LEU A 145 14.67 7.49 8.60
N ASP A 146 14.24 6.25 8.44
CA ASP A 146 15.16 5.14 8.23
C ASP A 146 15.83 5.31 6.86
N ALA A 147 17.16 5.26 6.81
CA ALA A 147 17.91 5.45 5.58
C ALA A 147 17.63 4.34 4.55
N ASP A 148 17.24 3.15 5.03
CA ASP A 148 16.87 1.99 4.20
C ASP A 148 15.35 1.88 4.00
N GLY A 149 14.59 2.84 4.52
CA GLY A 149 13.14 2.93 4.40
C GLY A 149 12.68 3.50 3.05
N ASP A 150 11.50 3.06 2.63
CA ASP A 150 10.80 3.50 1.41
C ASP A 150 10.70 5.03 1.29
N VAL A 151 10.32 5.72 2.36
CA VAL A 151 10.20 7.18 2.38
C VAL A 151 11.52 7.88 2.09
N ALA A 152 12.61 7.44 2.72
CA ALA A 152 13.92 8.06 2.52
C ALA A 152 14.42 7.86 1.09
N ALA A 153 14.18 6.67 0.53
CA ALA A 153 14.54 6.35 -0.85
C ALA A 153 13.82 7.28 -1.85
N VAL A 154 12.48 7.39 -1.76
CA VAL A 154 11.69 8.22 -2.68
C VAL A 154 12.07 9.69 -2.58
N ARG A 155 12.19 10.23 -1.37
CA ARG A 155 12.62 11.63 -1.16
C ARG A 155 14.03 11.91 -1.66
N SER A 156 14.86 10.88 -1.77
CA SER A 156 16.22 10.98 -2.29
C SER A 156 16.31 10.72 -3.79
N GLY A 157 15.18 10.57 -4.49
CA GLY A 157 15.10 10.36 -5.94
C GLY A 157 15.28 8.92 -6.39
N TRP A 158 15.13 7.94 -5.50
CA TRP A 158 15.13 6.52 -5.84
C TRP A 158 13.69 5.97 -5.86
N ALA A 159 13.35 5.14 -6.83
CA ALA A 159 12.16 4.32 -6.73
C ALA A 159 12.33 3.29 -5.61
N SER A 160 11.28 3.11 -4.81
CA SER A 160 11.24 2.19 -3.67
C SER A 160 10.41 0.97 -4.05
N LEU A 161 10.98 -0.23 -3.88
CA LEU A 161 10.30 -1.50 -4.07
C LEU A 161 10.31 -2.28 -2.75
N SER A 162 9.14 -2.46 -2.15
CA SER A 162 8.97 -3.22 -0.92
C SER A 162 8.19 -4.50 -1.15
N TRP A 163 8.70 -5.61 -0.63
CA TRP A 163 7.95 -6.86 -0.55
C TRP A 163 7.06 -6.84 0.68
N LEU A 164 5.78 -7.13 0.48
CA LEU A 164 4.78 -7.14 1.52
C LEU A 164 4.42 -8.57 1.88
N THR A 165 4.28 -8.80 3.18
CA THR A 165 3.71 -10.06 3.69
C THR A 165 2.22 -10.09 3.36
N SER A 166 1.73 -11.23 2.86
CA SER A 166 0.30 -11.48 2.71
C SER A 166 -0.38 -11.54 4.09
N ILE A 167 -1.71 -11.51 4.12
CA ILE A 167 -2.43 -11.79 5.37
C ILE A 167 -2.25 -13.27 5.71
N SER A 168 -1.65 -13.56 6.87
CA SER A 168 -1.49 -14.92 7.39
C SER A 168 -2.06 -15.01 8.80
N ALA A 169 -2.62 -16.17 9.14
CA ALA A 169 -2.95 -16.47 10.53
C ALA A 169 -1.66 -16.69 11.33
N ASP A 170 -1.63 -16.18 12.55
CA ASP A 170 -0.60 -16.52 13.54
C ASP A 170 -1.13 -17.63 14.46
N GLU A 171 -0.23 -18.35 15.14
CA GLU A 171 -0.62 -19.32 16.15
C GLU A 171 -1.15 -18.60 17.39
N ALA A 172 -2.33 -19.00 17.86
CA ALA A 172 -2.88 -18.48 19.10
C ALA A 172 -1.92 -18.79 20.27
N PRO A 173 -1.51 -17.79 21.08
CA PRO A 173 -0.59 -18.06 22.17
C PRO A 173 -1.18 -19.05 23.17
N ARG A 174 -0.41 -20.08 23.54
CA ARG A 174 -0.88 -21.13 24.46
C ARG A 174 -1.37 -20.52 25.77
N GLY A 175 -2.61 -20.81 26.14
CA GLY A 175 -3.22 -20.34 27.39
C GLY A 175 -3.67 -18.88 27.39
N ALA A 176 -3.47 -18.12 26.31
CA ALA A 176 -3.97 -16.73 26.21
C ALA A 176 -5.49 -16.66 26.02
N TRP A 177 -6.12 -17.76 25.62
CA TRP A 177 -7.55 -17.86 25.42
C TRP A 177 -8.09 -19.21 25.93
N ARG A 178 -9.36 -19.21 26.36
CA ARG A 178 -10.09 -20.41 26.76
C ARG A 178 -11.33 -20.56 25.88
N GLU A 179 -11.51 -21.72 25.29
CA GLU A 179 -12.74 -22.07 24.60
C GLU A 179 -13.92 -22.13 25.60
N GLY A 180 -15.06 -21.56 25.22
CA GLY A 180 -16.25 -21.53 26.06
C GLY A 180 -17.44 -20.90 25.34
N ARG A 181 -18.62 -21.04 25.94
CA ARG A 181 -19.84 -20.33 25.52
C ARG A 181 -20.27 -19.38 26.64
N PRO A 182 -20.80 -18.17 26.32
CA PRO A 182 -21.36 -17.28 27.33
C PRO A 182 -22.46 -18.01 28.11
N THR A 183 -22.44 -17.93 29.43
CA THR A 183 -23.45 -18.56 30.30
C THR A 183 -24.79 -17.82 30.28
N SER A 184 -24.81 -16.57 29.83
CA SER A 184 -26.01 -15.86 29.35
C SER A 184 -25.63 -14.89 28.25
N LEU A 185 -26.49 -14.77 27.23
CA LEU A 185 -26.47 -13.66 26.28
C LEU A 185 -27.56 -12.69 26.77
N VAL A 186 -27.15 -11.49 27.20
CA VAL A 186 -28.08 -10.40 27.53
C VAL A 186 -28.45 -9.68 26.26
#